data_AF-A0A833WJ22-F1
#
_entry.id   AF-A0A833WJ22-F1
#
_cell.length_a   1.000
_cell.length_b   1.000
_cell.length_c   1.000
_cell.angle_alpha   90.00
_cell.angle_beta   90.00
_cell.angle_gamma   90.00
#
_symmetry.space_group_name_H-M   'P 1'
#
loop_
_entity.id
_entity.type
_entity.pdbx_description
1 polymer ?
#
loop_
_entity_poly.entity_id
_entity_poly.type
_entity_poly.pdbx_seq_one_letter_code
_entity_poly.pdbx_strand_id
1 'polypeptide(L)'
;MWSDKWLPFSHPYKIQSTRDVDCWCEKVCDLIDPQVQQWKESFLQELFTQQEIDDIKSIPISLGGREDQLVWQFTTNGRYTVKSGYHLSKSLECSLEGETSGRAKEKQAWKAIWKLREPETSGHVLWGCIAAKDVWGQGVKKSRLVEMLSLEELEEVAATMRGIWTRRNNTLHGKDFKHPNALHQLAKVELVSYRETLTEELVVKLPAHAGTPKWSKPEVGSYKVNWDVAVNQKEWHIGIGVLIRDHPTDTQTLQRNPFQC
;
A
#
# COMPACT_ATOMS: atom_id res chain seq x y z
N MET A 1 0.74 28.41 -6.11
CA MET A 1 1.19 28.25 -7.51
C MET A 1 2.63 27.74 -7.63
N TRP A 2 3.67 28.53 -7.32
CA TRP A 2 5.08 28.13 -7.56
C TRP A 2 5.56 26.92 -6.74
N SER A 3 5.05 26.75 -5.53
CA SER A 3 5.41 25.62 -4.65
C SER A 3 4.56 24.37 -4.90
N ASP A 4 3.47 24.49 -5.65
CA ASP A 4 2.50 23.41 -5.86
C ASP A 4 2.89 22.54 -7.05
N LYS A 5 2.52 21.26 -7.00
CA LYS A 5 2.79 20.30 -8.07
C LYS A 5 1.64 20.21 -9.07
N TRP A 6 1.39 21.29 -9.81
CA TRP A 6 0.22 21.41 -10.68
C TRP A 6 0.56 21.33 -12.19
N LEU A 7 1.84 21.16 -12.57
CA LEU A 7 2.20 20.93 -13.96
C LEU A 7 2.02 19.45 -14.34
N PRO A 8 1.34 19.13 -15.46
CA PRO A 8 0.94 17.77 -15.79
C PRO A 8 2.06 16.88 -16.35
N PHE A 9 3.11 17.45 -16.98
CA PHE A 9 3.99 16.66 -17.85
C PHE A 9 5.48 16.72 -17.51
N SER A 10 6.02 17.87 -17.06
CA SER A 10 7.46 17.96 -16.74
C SER A 10 7.76 17.69 -15.28
N HIS A 11 8.66 16.74 -14.99
CA HIS A 11 9.27 16.61 -13.65
C HIS A 11 10.00 17.93 -13.30
N PRO A 12 9.84 18.47 -12.09
CA PRO A 12 9.31 17.86 -10.86
C PRO A 12 7.80 18.08 -10.62
N TYR A 13 7.03 18.32 -11.68
CA TYR A 13 5.60 18.65 -11.71
C TYR A 13 5.25 20.01 -11.11
N LYS A 14 6.26 20.85 -10.92
CA LYS A 14 6.14 22.19 -10.34
C LYS A 14 6.90 23.18 -11.20
N ILE A 15 6.52 24.45 -11.12
CA ILE A 15 7.27 25.55 -11.73
C ILE A 15 8.70 25.57 -11.17
N GLN A 16 9.69 25.62 -12.06
CA GLN A 16 11.11 25.79 -11.75
C GLN A 16 11.56 27.25 -11.86
N SER A 17 10.89 28.05 -12.70
CA SER A 17 11.16 29.49 -12.80
C SER A 17 11.05 30.17 -11.43
N THR A 18 12.05 31.00 -11.12
CA THR A 18 12.09 31.75 -9.86
C THR A 18 10.97 32.77 -9.83
N ARG A 19 10.22 32.81 -8.72
CA ARG A 19 9.23 33.86 -8.48
C ARG A 19 9.96 35.14 -8.07
N ASP A 20 9.65 36.25 -8.75
CA ASP A 20 10.09 37.58 -8.31
C ASP A 20 9.41 37.97 -6.99
N VAL A 21 10.11 38.72 -6.15
CA VAL A 21 9.62 39.17 -4.84
C VAL A 21 8.38 40.04 -4.99
N ASP A 22 8.30 40.82 -6.06
CA ASP A 22 7.18 41.72 -6.39
C ASP A 22 6.16 41.08 -7.35
N CYS A 23 6.16 39.76 -7.48
CA CYS A 23 5.26 39.06 -8.40
C CYS A 23 3.80 39.15 -7.94
N TRP A 24 2.99 39.86 -8.75
CA TRP A 24 1.55 40.10 -8.54
C TRP A 24 0.68 38.83 -8.63
N CYS A 25 1.21 37.76 -9.22
CA CYS A 25 0.47 36.53 -9.48
C CYS A 25 0.61 35.57 -8.29
N GLU A 26 -0.52 35.20 -7.66
CA GLU A 26 -0.54 34.27 -6.52
C GLU A 26 -1.15 32.92 -6.88
N LYS A 27 -2.21 32.94 -7.70
CA LYS A 27 -3.05 31.79 -8.03
C LYS A 27 -3.12 31.57 -9.53
N VAL A 28 -3.36 30.31 -9.93
CA VAL A 28 -3.41 29.92 -11.35
C VAL A 28 -4.54 30.65 -12.07
N CYS A 29 -5.64 30.97 -11.39
CA CYS A 29 -6.73 31.77 -11.92
C CYS A 29 -6.32 33.18 -12.35
N ASP A 30 -5.26 33.76 -11.77
CA ASP A 30 -4.78 35.10 -12.11
C ASP A 30 -4.18 35.14 -13.53
N LEU A 31 -3.67 33.99 -13.99
CA LEU A 31 -3.13 33.75 -15.33
C LEU A 31 -4.22 33.49 -16.38
N ILE A 32 -5.49 33.37 -15.98
CA ILE A 32 -6.62 33.08 -16.86
C ILE A 32 -7.41 34.37 -17.07
N ASP A 33 -7.76 34.66 -18.30
CA ASP A 33 -8.73 35.70 -18.63
C ASP A 33 -10.15 35.16 -18.37
N PRO A 34 -10.89 35.72 -17.40
CA PRO A 34 -12.21 35.20 -17.04
C PRO A 34 -13.27 35.41 -18.13
N GLN A 35 -13.09 36.39 -19.03
CA GLN A 35 -14.06 36.70 -20.08
C GLN A 35 -13.94 35.73 -21.26
N VAL A 36 -12.71 35.46 -21.69
CA VAL A 36 -12.46 34.59 -22.85
C VAL A 36 -12.11 33.15 -22.48
N GLN A 37 -11.90 32.85 -21.19
CA GLN A 37 -11.48 31.54 -20.68
C GLN A 37 -10.21 31.02 -21.35
N GLN A 38 -9.24 31.91 -21.53
CA GLN A 38 -7.94 31.61 -22.14
C GLN A 38 -6.81 32.05 -21.21
N TRP A 39 -5.65 31.42 -21.39
CA TRP A 39 -4.43 31.83 -20.72
C TRP A 39 -3.98 33.21 -21.22
N LYS A 40 -3.58 34.09 -20.30
CA LYS A 40 -3.02 35.40 -20.62
C LYS A 40 -1.57 35.23 -21.08
N GLU A 41 -1.38 34.98 -22.38
CA GLU A 41 -0.07 34.60 -22.95
C GLU A 41 1.05 35.60 -22.64
N SER A 42 0.75 36.91 -22.65
CA SER A 42 1.74 37.95 -22.31
C SER A 42 2.31 37.77 -20.90
N PHE A 43 1.46 37.40 -19.93
CA PHE A 43 1.91 37.15 -18.56
C PHE A 43 2.62 35.81 -18.42
N LEU A 44 2.23 34.80 -19.20
CA LEU A 44 2.95 33.53 -19.21
C LEU A 44 4.40 33.70 -19.70
N GLN A 45 4.60 34.51 -20.75
CA GLN A 45 5.92 34.81 -21.32
C GLN A 45 6.82 35.61 -20.37
N GLU A 46 6.24 36.42 -19.48
CA GLU A 46 6.98 37.18 -18.48
C GLU A 46 7.41 36.33 -17.28
N LEU A 47 6.59 35.33 -16.92
CA LEU A 47 6.73 34.61 -15.65
C LEU A 47 7.37 33.22 -15.76
N PHE A 48 7.34 32.60 -16.94
CA PHE A 48 7.70 31.19 -17.11
C PHE A 48 8.63 30.96 -18.31
N THR A 49 9.39 29.86 -18.27
CA THR A 49 10.17 29.39 -19.43
C THR A 49 9.25 28.84 -20.51
N GLN A 50 9.71 28.81 -21.77
CA GLN A 50 8.90 28.27 -22.88
C GLN A 50 8.38 26.85 -22.62
N GLN A 51 9.19 25.98 -22.02
CA GLN A 51 8.78 24.62 -21.66
C GLN A 51 7.62 24.61 -20.65
N GLU A 52 7.67 25.48 -19.64
CA GLU A 52 6.60 25.62 -18.64
C GLU A 52 5.34 26.23 -19.27
N ILE A 53 5.50 27.19 -20.18
CA ILE A 53 4.37 27.77 -20.93
C ILE A 53 3.64 26.69 -21.73
N ASP A 54 4.39 25.84 -22.43
CA ASP A 54 3.81 24.76 -23.22
C ASP A 54 3.05 23.76 -22.33
N ASP A 55 3.64 23.42 -21.17
CA ASP A 55 2.98 22.57 -20.17
C ASP A 55 1.74 23.22 -19.56
N ILE A 56 1.77 24.52 -19.24
CA ILE A 56 0.61 25.25 -18.70
C ILE A 56 -0.52 25.29 -19.74
N LYS A 57 -0.19 25.62 -21.00
CA LYS A 57 -1.18 25.71 -22.08
C LYS A 57 -1.81 24.36 -22.43
N SER A 58 -1.15 23.26 -22.09
CA SER A 58 -1.71 21.92 -22.25
C SER A 58 -2.81 21.59 -21.24
N ILE A 59 -2.94 22.36 -20.16
CA ILE A 59 -4.00 22.21 -19.16
C ILE A 59 -5.30 22.79 -19.72
N PRO A 60 -6.36 21.98 -19.90
CA PRO A 60 -7.65 22.48 -20.39
C PRO A 60 -8.30 23.40 -19.36
N ILE A 61 -8.70 24.61 -19.78
CA ILE A 61 -9.47 25.52 -18.95
C ILE A 61 -10.94 25.08 -18.96
N SER A 62 -11.54 24.93 -17.77
CA SER A 62 -12.94 24.53 -17.64
C SER A 62 -13.88 25.68 -18.05
N LEU A 63 -14.60 25.50 -19.17
CA LEU A 63 -15.62 26.45 -19.64
C LEU A 63 -16.85 26.60 -18.71
N GLY A 64 -17.06 25.65 -17.80
CA GLY A 64 -18.27 25.54 -16.98
C GLY A 64 -18.15 26.01 -15.53
N GLY A 65 -17.05 26.68 -15.15
CA GLY A 65 -16.86 27.15 -13.77
C GLY A 65 -16.90 26.03 -12.71
N ARG A 66 -16.49 24.81 -13.08
CA ARG A 66 -16.44 23.68 -12.13
C ARG A 66 -15.44 23.96 -11.03
N GLU A 67 -15.76 23.50 -9.83
CA GLU A 67 -14.82 23.54 -8.70
C GLU A 67 -13.60 22.67 -8.99
N ASP A 68 -12.43 23.15 -8.55
CA ASP A 68 -11.16 22.45 -8.68
C ASP A 68 -11.21 21.11 -7.93
N GLN A 69 -10.71 20.06 -8.58
CA GLN A 69 -10.59 18.73 -7.97
C GLN A 69 -9.15 18.23 -8.06
N LEU A 70 -8.73 17.50 -7.02
CA LEU A 70 -7.46 16.78 -7.05
C LEU A 70 -7.54 15.64 -8.06
N VAL A 71 -6.68 15.69 -9.06
CA VAL A 71 -6.60 14.69 -10.14
C VAL A 71 -5.33 13.86 -9.97
N TRP A 72 -5.49 12.55 -9.96
CA TRP A 72 -4.38 11.60 -9.99
C TRP A 72 -3.87 11.41 -11.43
N GLN A 73 -2.78 12.10 -11.76
CA GLN A 73 -2.19 12.14 -13.11
C GLN A 73 -1.74 10.78 -13.66
N PHE A 74 -1.57 9.76 -12.82
CA PHE A 74 -1.14 8.43 -13.25
C PHE A 74 -2.32 7.51 -13.62
N THR A 75 -3.49 8.09 -13.89
CA THR A 75 -4.69 7.39 -14.38
C THR A 75 -5.43 8.27 -15.38
N THR A 76 -5.99 7.66 -16.42
CA THR A 76 -6.71 8.38 -17.50
C THR A 76 -8.01 9.03 -17.04
N ASN A 77 -8.65 8.49 -16.00
CA ASN A 77 -9.86 9.04 -15.40
C ASN A 77 -9.57 9.99 -14.21
N GLY A 78 -8.29 10.26 -13.92
CA GLY A 78 -7.91 11.15 -12.84
C GLY A 78 -8.16 10.62 -11.43
N ARG A 79 -8.57 9.36 -11.25
CA ARG A 79 -8.89 8.81 -9.92
C ARG A 79 -7.73 8.04 -9.35
N TYR A 80 -7.38 8.34 -8.10
CA TYR A 80 -6.41 7.54 -7.38
C TYR A 80 -6.90 6.10 -7.21
N THR A 81 -6.00 5.14 -7.43
CA THR A 81 -6.20 3.75 -7.04
C THR A 81 -4.95 3.26 -6.31
N VAL A 82 -5.12 2.31 -5.39
CA VAL A 82 -3.97 1.68 -4.70
C VAL A 82 -2.97 1.10 -5.72
N LYS A 83 -3.47 0.56 -6.84
CA LYS A 83 -2.66 0.03 -7.94
C LYS A 83 -1.81 1.12 -8.61
N SER A 84 -2.41 2.26 -8.96
CA SER A 84 -1.68 3.37 -9.60
C SER A 84 -0.69 4.03 -8.64
N GLY A 85 -1.03 4.14 -7.35
CA GLY A 85 -0.11 4.57 -6.29
C GLY A 85 1.10 3.63 -6.14
N TYR A 86 0.85 2.32 -6.11
CA TYR A 86 1.93 1.31 -6.03
C TYR A 86 2.87 1.36 -7.25
N HIS A 87 2.31 1.49 -8.46
CA HIS A 87 3.11 1.62 -9.68
C HIS A 87 4.01 2.87 -9.66
N LEU A 88 3.49 4.01 -9.18
CA LEU A 88 4.28 5.23 -9.03
C LEU A 88 5.41 5.05 -8.03
N SER A 89 5.13 4.51 -6.83
CA SER A 89 6.16 4.25 -5.80
C SER A 89 7.31 3.41 -6.37
N LYS A 90 6.97 2.31 -7.05
CA LYS A 90 7.94 1.41 -7.66
C LYS A 90 8.74 2.07 -8.79
N SER A 91 8.14 2.99 -9.55
CA SER A 91 8.83 3.77 -10.57
C SER A 91 9.84 4.74 -9.97
N LEU A 92 9.44 5.47 -8.91
CA LEU A 92 10.30 6.41 -8.19
C LEU A 92 11.48 5.69 -7.51
N GLU A 93 11.24 4.53 -6.90
CA GLU A 93 12.29 3.68 -6.31
C GLU A 93 13.31 3.22 -7.37
N CYS A 94 12.88 2.94 -8.60
CA CYS A 94 13.79 2.55 -9.68
C CYS A 94 14.65 3.72 -10.19
N SER A 95 14.15 4.95 -10.12
CA SER A 95 14.88 6.14 -10.58
C SER A 95 15.93 6.64 -9.58
N LEU A 96 15.84 6.24 -8.31
CA LEU A 96 16.77 6.65 -7.25
C LEU A 96 18.00 5.72 -7.11
N GLU A 97 18.02 4.58 -7.81
CA GLU A 97 19.10 3.60 -7.72
C GLU A 97 20.11 3.79 -8.86
N GLY A 98 21.12 4.63 -8.59
CA GLY A 98 22.28 4.82 -9.47
C GLY A 98 23.04 3.53 -9.77
N GLU A 99 23.52 3.44 -11.00
CA GLU A 99 24.19 2.29 -11.61
C GLU A 99 25.46 1.88 -10.84
N THR A 100 25.47 0.68 -10.24
CA THR A 100 26.71 -0.02 -9.89
C THR A 100 26.68 -1.42 -10.48
N SER A 101 27.66 -1.68 -11.35
CA SER A 101 27.68 -2.74 -12.36
C SER A 101 27.68 -4.18 -11.83
N GLY A 102 27.97 -4.39 -10.54
CA GLY A 102 27.90 -5.71 -9.89
C GLY A 102 26.51 -6.05 -9.32
N ARG A 103 25.90 -5.10 -8.60
CA ARG A 103 24.55 -5.26 -8.02
C ARG A 103 23.45 -5.22 -9.07
N ALA A 104 23.68 -4.51 -10.18
CA ALA A 104 22.70 -4.37 -11.26
C ALA A 104 22.34 -5.72 -11.90
N LYS A 105 23.30 -6.64 -12.07
CA LYS A 105 23.07 -7.95 -12.71
C LYS A 105 22.27 -8.91 -11.82
N GLU A 106 22.59 -8.95 -10.53
CA GLU A 106 21.84 -9.77 -9.57
C GLU A 106 20.44 -9.18 -9.35
N LYS A 107 20.33 -7.85 -9.23
CA LYS A 107 19.05 -7.15 -9.12
C LYS A 107 18.22 -7.22 -10.40
N GLN A 108 18.83 -7.32 -11.59
CA GLN A 108 18.14 -7.61 -12.86
C GLN A 108 17.71 -9.07 -12.95
N ALA A 109 18.49 -10.02 -12.44
CA ALA A 109 18.07 -11.41 -12.34
C ALA A 109 16.85 -11.54 -11.41
N TRP A 110 16.89 -10.93 -10.23
CA TRP A 110 15.75 -10.88 -9.32
C TRP A 110 14.59 -10.06 -9.91
N LYS A 111 14.82 -8.87 -10.50
CA LYS A 111 13.77 -8.12 -11.20
C LYS A 111 13.17 -8.92 -12.35
N ALA A 112 13.93 -9.73 -13.08
CA ALA A 112 13.40 -10.56 -14.18
C ALA A 112 12.55 -11.73 -13.64
N ILE A 113 13.00 -12.38 -12.56
CA ILE A 113 12.22 -13.38 -11.83
C ILE A 113 10.91 -12.78 -11.31
N TRP A 114 10.94 -11.54 -10.81
CA TRP A 114 9.78 -10.83 -10.24
C TRP A 114 8.99 -9.96 -11.26
N LYS A 115 9.47 -9.80 -12.51
CA LYS A 115 8.80 -9.09 -13.63
C LYS A 115 8.14 -10.04 -14.62
N LEU A 116 8.23 -11.36 -14.42
CA LEU A 116 7.37 -12.29 -15.14
C LEU A 116 5.93 -11.85 -14.91
N ARG A 117 5.24 -11.58 -16.02
CA ARG A 117 4.00 -10.81 -16.14
C ARG A 117 2.77 -11.62 -15.72
N GLU A 118 2.92 -12.38 -14.64
CA GLU A 118 1.90 -13.14 -13.96
C GLU A 118 1.86 -12.61 -12.52
N PRO A 119 0.70 -12.35 -11.91
CA PRO A 119 0.64 -12.04 -10.49
C PRO A 119 1.32 -13.18 -9.74
N GLU A 120 2.29 -12.85 -8.88
CA GLU A 120 2.96 -13.84 -8.04
C GLU A 120 1.90 -14.65 -7.29
N THR A 121 1.71 -15.91 -7.66
CA THR A 121 0.63 -16.73 -7.13
C THR A 121 0.99 -17.19 -5.71
N SER A 122 -0.01 -17.48 -4.87
CA SER A 122 0.23 -18.16 -3.58
C SER A 122 1.03 -19.44 -3.76
N GLY A 123 0.81 -20.14 -4.89
CA GLY A 123 1.61 -21.27 -5.36
C GLY A 123 3.11 -20.93 -5.49
N HIS A 124 3.42 -19.83 -6.17
CA HIS A 124 4.81 -19.37 -6.34
C HIS A 124 5.43 -18.89 -5.03
N VAL A 125 4.73 -18.01 -4.28
CA VAL A 125 5.23 -17.41 -3.04
C VAL A 125 5.52 -18.47 -1.98
N LEU A 126 4.60 -19.42 -1.79
CA LEU A 126 4.68 -20.37 -0.69
C LEU A 126 5.45 -21.62 -1.06
N TRP A 127 5.58 -21.97 -2.34
CA TRP A 127 6.12 -23.28 -2.73
C TRP A 127 7.09 -23.26 -3.91
N GLY A 128 6.91 -22.35 -4.85
CA GLY A 128 7.56 -22.38 -6.16
C GLY A 128 8.90 -21.66 -6.18
N CYS A 129 9.01 -20.54 -5.47
CA CYS A 129 10.19 -19.70 -5.51
C CYS A 129 11.37 -20.31 -4.75
N ILE A 130 12.59 -19.95 -5.14
CA ILE A 130 13.83 -20.50 -4.55
C ILE A 130 13.87 -20.21 -3.05
N ALA A 131 13.46 -19.00 -2.66
CA ALA A 131 13.34 -18.63 -1.26
C ALA A 131 12.34 -19.53 -0.52
N ALA A 132 11.16 -19.85 -1.05
CA ALA A 132 10.26 -20.76 -0.35
C ALA A 132 10.88 -22.17 -0.21
N LYS A 133 11.50 -22.66 -1.28
CA LYS A 133 12.15 -23.98 -1.31
C LYS A 133 13.29 -24.10 -0.30
N ASP A 134 14.02 -23.02 -0.02
CA ASP A 134 15.10 -23.02 0.96
C ASP A 134 14.59 -23.23 2.40
N VAL A 135 13.42 -22.67 2.75
CA VAL A 135 12.81 -22.85 4.07
C VAL A 135 12.22 -24.25 4.20
N TRP A 136 11.51 -24.73 3.18
CA TRP A 136 10.95 -26.08 3.19
C TRP A 136 12.02 -27.17 3.20
N GLY A 137 13.20 -26.90 2.63
CA GLY A 137 14.36 -27.80 2.69
C GLY A 137 14.87 -28.05 4.11
N GLN A 138 14.55 -27.16 5.07
CA GLN A 138 14.96 -27.25 6.47
C GLN A 138 13.84 -27.78 7.40
N GLY A 139 12.64 -28.01 6.86
CA GLY A 139 11.43 -28.35 7.63
C GLY A 139 10.65 -29.53 7.05
N VAL A 140 9.32 -29.47 7.13
CA VAL A 140 8.43 -30.53 6.63
C VAL A 140 8.60 -30.68 5.12
N LYS A 141 8.93 -31.90 4.67
CA LYS A 141 9.12 -32.19 3.25
C LYS A 141 7.81 -32.02 2.49
N LYS A 142 7.86 -31.30 1.37
CA LYS A 142 6.71 -31.05 0.47
C LYS A 142 5.96 -32.33 0.05
N SER A 143 6.66 -33.46 -0.05
CA SER A 143 6.06 -34.77 -0.37
C SER A 143 5.07 -35.26 0.70
N ARG A 144 5.24 -34.86 1.97
CA ARG A 144 4.37 -35.25 3.09
C ARG A 144 3.07 -34.45 3.15
N LEU A 145 2.99 -33.30 2.47
CA LEU A 145 1.81 -32.45 2.47
C LEU A 145 0.63 -33.04 1.68
N VAL A 146 0.87 -34.13 0.95
CA VAL A 146 -0.15 -34.88 0.19
C VAL A 146 -0.77 -35.99 1.05
N GLU A 147 -0.18 -36.27 2.21
CA GLU A 147 -0.67 -37.24 3.19
C GLU A 147 -1.56 -36.55 4.24
N MET A 148 -2.39 -37.32 4.95
CA MET A 148 -3.13 -36.82 6.12
C MET A 148 -2.13 -36.40 7.20
N LEU A 149 -1.87 -35.10 7.31
CA LEU A 149 -1.03 -34.52 8.35
C LEU A 149 -1.76 -34.56 9.71
N SER A 150 -1.01 -34.77 10.78
CA SER A 150 -1.51 -34.53 12.13
C SER A 150 -1.80 -33.03 12.34
N LEU A 151 -2.62 -32.70 13.34
CA LEU A 151 -2.92 -31.30 13.70
C LEU A 151 -1.64 -30.50 14.01
N GLU A 152 -0.69 -31.14 14.71
CA GLU A 152 0.60 -30.54 15.04
C GLU A 152 1.45 -30.24 13.79
N GLU A 153 1.48 -31.16 12.84
CA GLU A 153 2.19 -30.94 11.57
C GLU A 153 1.51 -29.88 10.71
N LEU A 154 0.18 -29.77 10.76
CA LEU A 154 -0.56 -28.72 10.07
C LEU A 154 -0.25 -27.33 10.64
N GLU A 155 -0.14 -27.22 11.97
CA GLU A 155 0.28 -25.99 12.65
C GLU A 155 1.71 -25.58 12.25
N GLU A 156 2.65 -26.53 12.23
CA GLU A 156 4.02 -26.29 11.73
C GLU A 156 4.04 -25.79 10.28
N VAL A 157 3.21 -26.39 9.43
CA VAL A 157 3.07 -25.96 8.02
C VAL A 157 2.50 -24.55 7.93
N ALA A 158 1.45 -24.23 8.70
CA ALA A 158 0.83 -22.90 8.70
C ALA A 158 1.78 -21.81 9.22
N ALA A 159 2.51 -22.08 10.31
CA ALA A 159 3.51 -21.15 10.85
C ALA A 159 4.67 -20.94 9.85
N THR A 160 5.10 -22.00 9.17
CA THR A 160 6.14 -21.92 8.13
C THR A 160 5.67 -21.07 6.94
N MET A 161 4.43 -21.26 6.47
CA MET A 161 3.82 -20.42 5.42
C MET A 161 3.77 -18.95 5.83
N ARG A 162 3.35 -18.66 7.07
CA ARG A 162 3.34 -17.30 7.64
C ARG A 162 4.75 -16.70 7.67
N GLY A 163 5.76 -17.47 8.06
CA GLY A 163 7.17 -17.05 8.04
C GLY A 163 7.67 -16.71 6.63
N ILE A 164 7.37 -17.56 5.64
CA ILE A 164 7.73 -17.33 4.23
C ILE A 164 7.05 -16.06 3.71
N TRP A 165 5.76 -15.89 3.97
CA TRP A 165 5.00 -14.69 3.60
C TRP A 165 5.57 -13.43 4.24
N THR A 166 5.89 -13.49 5.54
CA THR A 166 6.46 -12.37 6.29
C THR A 166 7.82 -11.97 5.75
N ARG A 167 8.71 -12.95 5.46
CA ARG A 167 10.02 -12.68 4.86
C ARG A 167 9.86 -11.98 3.52
N ARG A 168 8.97 -12.47 2.66
CA ARG A 168 8.68 -11.85 1.35
C ARG A 168 8.22 -10.40 1.53
N ASN A 169 7.26 -10.14 2.41
CA ASN A 169 6.77 -8.78 2.65
C ASN A 169 7.86 -7.87 3.22
N ASN A 170 8.68 -8.36 4.14
CA ASN A 170 9.82 -7.60 4.64
C ASN A 170 10.79 -7.23 3.51
N THR A 171 11.11 -8.17 2.62
CA THR A 171 11.94 -7.89 1.44
C THR A 171 11.30 -6.88 0.49
N LEU A 172 9.98 -6.96 0.25
CA LEU A 172 9.26 -6.01 -0.59
C LEU A 172 9.19 -4.60 0.01
N HIS A 173 9.19 -4.49 1.34
CA HIS A 173 9.14 -3.22 2.06
C HIS A 173 10.51 -2.75 2.56
N GLY A 174 11.61 -3.29 2.03
CA GLY A 174 12.98 -2.85 2.34
C GLY A 174 13.44 -3.12 3.77
N LYS A 175 12.80 -4.05 4.49
CA LYS A 175 13.19 -4.51 5.84
C LYS A 175 14.20 -5.65 5.77
N ASP A 176 14.86 -5.93 6.90
CA ASP A 176 15.90 -6.95 7.01
C ASP A 176 15.45 -8.34 6.54
N PHE A 177 16.31 -8.97 5.75
CA PHE A 177 16.13 -10.33 5.26
C PHE A 177 16.57 -11.34 6.32
N LYS A 178 15.66 -12.23 6.73
CA LYS A 178 15.97 -13.31 7.69
C LYS A 178 16.39 -14.58 6.95
N HIS A 179 17.48 -15.19 7.42
CA HIS A 179 18.01 -16.45 6.86
C HIS A 179 16.99 -17.61 7.04
N PRO A 180 16.91 -18.57 6.10
CA PRO A 180 15.94 -19.68 6.13
C PRO A 180 15.93 -20.48 7.43
N ASN A 181 17.11 -20.83 7.98
CA ASN A 181 17.21 -21.54 9.26
C ASN A 181 16.59 -20.76 10.42
N ALA A 182 16.75 -19.43 10.43
CA ALA A 182 16.18 -18.59 11.48
C ALA A 182 14.65 -18.56 11.39
N LEU A 183 14.07 -18.62 10.19
CA LEU A 183 12.62 -18.66 10.01
C LEU A 183 11.99 -19.95 10.49
N HIS A 184 12.62 -21.09 10.24
CA HIS A 184 12.09 -22.37 10.72
C HIS A 184 12.11 -22.45 12.25
N GLN A 185 13.20 -21.99 12.88
CA GLN A 185 13.29 -21.91 14.34
C GLN A 185 12.27 -20.91 14.92
N LEU A 186 12.10 -19.75 14.29
CA LEU A 186 11.10 -18.75 14.68
C LEU A 186 9.67 -19.32 14.59
N ALA A 187 9.34 -20.04 13.53
CA ALA A 187 8.03 -20.66 13.38
C ALA A 187 7.72 -21.65 14.52
N LYS A 188 8.70 -22.44 14.94
CA LYS A 188 8.56 -23.35 16.09
C LYS A 188 8.38 -22.61 17.41
N VAL A 189 9.19 -21.58 17.66
CA VAL A 189 9.08 -20.76 18.87
C VAL A 189 7.73 -20.05 18.95
N GLU A 190 7.25 -19.48 17.83
CA GLU A 190 5.93 -18.84 17.77
C GLU A 190 4.79 -19.83 18.04
N LEU A 191 4.88 -21.06 17.55
CA LEU A 191 3.88 -22.09 17.81
C LEU A 191 3.83 -22.50 19.28
N VAL A 192 4.99 -22.63 19.94
CA VAL A 192 5.05 -22.91 21.38
C VAL A 192 4.37 -21.78 22.15
N SER A 193 4.73 -20.53 21.87
CA SER A 193 4.12 -19.36 22.52
C SER A 193 2.60 -19.25 22.25
N TYR A 194 2.15 -19.61 21.05
CA TYR A 194 0.73 -19.66 20.71
C TYR A 194 -0.03 -20.74 21.50
N ARG A 195 0.56 -21.93 21.66
CA ARG A 195 -0.05 -23.01 22.45
C ARG A 195 -0.09 -22.66 23.94
N GLU A 196 0.95 -22.01 24.47
CA GLU A 196 1.00 -21.53 25.84
C GLU A 196 -0.12 -20.50 26.12
N THR A 197 -0.31 -19.53 25.22
CA THR A 197 -1.37 -18.51 25.36
C THR A 197 -2.79 -19.09 25.27
N LEU A 198 -3.02 -20.10 24.42
CA LEU A 198 -4.30 -20.83 24.40
C LEU A 198 -4.56 -21.58 25.72
N THR A 199 -3.49 -22.14 26.32
CA THR A 199 -3.58 -22.86 27.59
C THR A 199 -3.89 -21.89 28.73
N GLU A 200 -3.25 -20.72 28.76
CA GLU A 200 -3.55 -19.65 29.73
C GLU A 200 -4.99 -19.12 29.58
N GLU A 201 -5.49 -18.92 28.35
CA GLU A 201 -6.90 -18.51 28.13
C GLU A 201 -7.91 -19.56 28.62
N LEU A 202 -7.61 -20.85 28.47
CA LEU A 202 -8.46 -21.94 28.97
C LEU A 202 -8.47 -21.99 30.50
N VAL A 203 -7.34 -21.66 31.15
CA VAL A 203 -7.21 -21.58 32.61
C VAL A 203 -7.96 -20.36 33.17
N VAL A 204 -7.98 -19.24 32.45
CA VAL A 204 -8.67 -18.00 32.89
C VAL A 204 -10.21 -18.07 32.70
N LYS A 205 -10.72 -18.97 31.84
CA LYS A 205 -12.17 -19.07 31.53
C LYS A 205 -13.01 -19.84 32.58
N LEU A 206 -12.44 -20.22 33.73
CA LEU A 206 -13.17 -20.73 34.90
C LEU A 206 -12.90 -19.79 36.10
N PRO A 207 -13.88 -19.10 36.74
CA PRO A 207 -15.32 -19.05 36.56
C PRO A 207 -15.83 -17.75 35.92
N ALA A 208 -16.91 -17.89 35.15
CA ALA A 208 -17.79 -16.80 34.76
C ALA A 208 -18.28 -16.04 36.00
N HIS A 209 -17.95 -14.76 36.14
CA HIS A 209 -18.73 -13.70 36.80
C HIS A 209 -17.98 -12.36 36.68
N ALA A 210 -18.05 -11.74 35.50
CA ALA A 210 -17.89 -10.29 35.35
C ALA A 210 -18.69 -9.88 34.12
N GLY A 211 -19.61 -8.94 34.29
CA GLY A 211 -20.63 -8.60 33.30
C GLY A 211 -20.07 -8.29 31.92
N THR A 212 -20.90 -8.49 30.90
CA THR A 212 -20.62 -8.10 29.52
C THR A 212 -20.01 -6.69 29.49
N PRO A 213 -18.80 -6.48 28.93
CA PRO A 213 -18.14 -5.18 28.94
C PRO A 213 -19.03 -4.18 28.19
N LYS A 214 -19.67 -3.28 28.94
CA LYS A 214 -20.50 -2.21 28.39
C LYS A 214 -19.56 -1.21 27.72
N TRP A 215 -19.83 -0.89 26.46
CA TRP A 215 -18.98 0.00 25.67
C TRP A 215 -18.75 1.34 26.38
N SER A 216 -17.49 1.80 26.39
CA SER A 216 -17.08 3.14 26.80
C SER A 216 -16.29 3.83 25.69
N LYS A 217 -16.33 5.16 25.68
CA LYS A 217 -15.57 6.01 24.75
C LYS A 217 -14.05 5.90 25.01
N PRO A 218 -13.21 5.94 23.97
CA PRO A 218 -11.75 5.97 24.14
C PRO A 218 -11.29 7.29 24.79
N GLU A 219 -10.10 7.29 25.41
CA GLU A 219 -9.48 8.48 25.99
C GLU A 219 -9.05 9.48 24.91
N VAL A 220 -8.96 10.78 25.26
CA VAL A 220 -8.52 11.83 24.32
C VAL A 220 -7.12 11.49 23.79
N GLY A 221 -6.95 11.47 22.47
CA GLY A 221 -5.68 11.09 21.82
C GLY A 221 -5.52 9.58 21.56
N SER A 222 -6.49 8.75 21.94
CA SER A 222 -6.53 7.32 21.64
C SER A 222 -7.64 6.96 20.66
N TYR A 223 -7.41 5.91 19.87
CA TYR A 223 -8.39 5.38 18.93
C TYR A 223 -8.84 3.99 19.36
N LYS A 224 -10.15 3.72 19.26
CA LYS A 224 -10.69 2.38 19.43
C LYS A 224 -10.98 1.78 18.06
N VAL A 225 -10.26 0.71 17.74
CA VAL A 225 -10.47 -0.06 16.53
C VAL A 225 -11.28 -1.31 16.87
N ASN A 226 -12.44 -1.47 16.24
CA ASN A 226 -13.19 -2.72 16.25
C ASN A 226 -13.14 -3.31 14.84
N TRP A 227 -12.98 -4.61 14.71
CA TRP A 227 -12.98 -5.29 13.42
C TRP A 227 -13.88 -6.53 13.51
N ASP A 228 -14.50 -6.87 12.39
CA ASP A 228 -15.34 -8.06 12.25
C ASP A 228 -15.14 -8.69 10.87
N VAL A 229 -15.35 -10.00 10.79
CA VAL A 229 -15.18 -10.79 9.56
C VAL A 229 -16.46 -11.54 9.27
N ALA A 230 -17.05 -11.24 8.11
CA ALA A 230 -18.18 -11.97 7.57
C ALA A 230 -17.67 -12.95 6.50
N VAL A 231 -18.07 -14.22 6.61
CA VAL A 231 -17.73 -15.26 5.62
C VAL A 231 -19.02 -15.82 5.03
N ASN A 232 -19.20 -15.67 3.71
CA ASN A 232 -20.23 -16.37 2.96
C ASN A 232 -19.67 -17.70 2.44
N GLN A 233 -20.01 -18.80 3.11
CA GLN A 233 -19.52 -20.13 2.78
C GLN A 233 -20.05 -20.69 1.45
N LYS A 234 -21.19 -20.23 0.95
CA LYS A 234 -21.75 -20.70 -0.33
C LYS A 234 -21.03 -20.10 -1.53
N GLU A 235 -20.59 -18.86 -1.42
CA GLU A 235 -19.92 -18.14 -2.50
C GLU A 235 -18.42 -17.94 -2.29
N TRP A 236 -17.88 -18.46 -1.18
CA TRP A 236 -16.47 -18.29 -0.79
C TRP A 236 -16.02 -16.82 -0.72
N HIS A 237 -16.93 -15.92 -0.37
CA HIS A 237 -16.64 -14.50 -0.19
C HIS A 237 -16.34 -14.20 1.28
N ILE A 238 -15.31 -13.38 1.51
CA ILE A 238 -14.93 -12.88 2.83
C ILE A 238 -15.02 -11.36 2.80
N GLY A 239 -15.82 -10.79 3.68
CA GLY A 239 -15.89 -9.36 3.96
C GLY A 239 -15.23 -9.06 5.30
N ILE A 240 -14.42 -8.00 5.35
CA ILE A 240 -13.80 -7.52 6.59
C ILE A 240 -14.30 -6.10 6.82
N GLY A 241 -14.95 -5.87 7.96
CA GLY A 241 -15.38 -4.54 8.41
C GLY A 241 -14.44 -4.02 9.50
N VAL A 242 -13.96 -2.79 9.36
CA VAL A 242 -13.15 -2.12 10.40
C VAL A 242 -13.82 -0.80 10.77
N LEU A 243 -14.04 -0.59 12.06
CA LEU A 243 -14.60 0.63 12.63
C LEU A 243 -13.60 1.26 13.59
N ILE A 244 -13.12 2.45 13.23
CA ILE A 244 -12.22 3.25 14.05
C ILE A 244 -13.04 4.39 14.66
N ARG A 245 -13.01 4.51 15.99
CA ARG A 245 -13.68 5.59 16.73
C ARG A 245 -12.65 6.42 17.48
N ASP A 246 -12.81 7.73 17.43
CA ASP A 246 -12.05 8.70 18.21
C ASP A 246 -12.86 9.16 19.45
N HIS A 247 -12.34 10.18 20.15
CA HIS A 247 -13.00 10.73 21.34
C HIS A 247 -14.24 11.61 21.01
N PRO A 248 -14.21 12.53 20.03
CA PRO A 248 -15.33 13.43 19.74
C PRO A 248 -16.34 12.87 18.73
N THR A 249 -17.11 11.83 19.09
CA THR A 249 -18.39 11.42 18.43
C THR A 249 -18.46 11.30 16.89
N ASP A 250 -17.38 11.43 16.12
CA ASP A 250 -17.42 11.44 14.66
C ASP A 250 -17.12 10.03 14.14
N THR A 251 -18.20 9.28 13.91
CA THR A 251 -18.14 7.94 13.32
C THR A 251 -17.62 8.00 11.89
N GLN A 252 -16.31 7.82 11.69
CA GLN A 252 -15.78 7.47 10.38
C GLN A 252 -16.05 5.99 10.10
N THR A 253 -17.16 5.71 9.42
CA THR A 253 -17.48 4.38 8.89
C THR A 253 -16.78 4.22 7.55
N LEU A 254 -15.72 3.41 7.48
CA LEU A 254 -15.21 2.91 6.21
C LEU A 254 -16.05 1.69 5.80
N GLN A 255 -17.25 1.96 5.29
CA GLN A 255 -18.09 0.92 4.70
C GLN A 255 -17.69 0.79 3.23
N ARG A 256 -16.93 -0.25 2.88
CA ARG A 256 -16.78 -0.64 1.49
C ARG A 256 -17.97 -1.53 1.14
N ASN A 257 -18.95 -0.97 0.43
CA ASN A 257 -20.07 -1.73 -0.10
C ASN A 257 -19.52 -2.73 -1.15
N PRO A 258 -19.64 -4.06 -0.98
CA PRO A 258 -19.00 -5.01 -1.89
C PRO A 258 -19.82 -5.29 -3.16
N PHE A 259 -20.95 -4.63 -3.37
CA PHE A 259 -21.78 -4.84 -4.57
C PHE A 259 -22.18 -3.53 -5.22
N GLN A 260 -21.21 -2.87 -5.85
CA GLN A 260 -21.48 -1.96 -6.97
C GLN A 260 -20.30 -2.04 -7.94
N CYS A 261 -20.63 -2.34 -9.19
CA CYS A 261 -19.77 -2.76 -10.30
C CYS A 261 -18.62 -1.80 -10.62
#